data_AF-A0A7S0XQK6-F1
#
_entry.id   AF-A0A7S0XQK6-F1
#
_cell.length_a   1.000
_cell.length_b   1.000
_cell.length_c   1.000
_cell.angle_alpha   90.00
_cell.angle_beta   90.00
_cell.angle_gamma   90.00
#
_symmetry.space_group_name_H-M   'P 1'
#
loop_
_entity.id
_entity.type
_entity.pdbx_description
1 polymer ?
#
loop_
_entity_poly.entity_id
_entity_poly.type
_entity_poly.pdbx_seq_one_letter_code
_entity_poly.pdbx_strand_id
1 'polypeptide(L)'
;TLRFTLENPLPAGGSVHVTFPEGFDVSRVSADSALSGGVDGATTVEASGQAVVFVRLTGAEVPGGTPVVARVGNVRNPAWEREAPPITVAIFGPGYRGGSAVEVDEGRAEGFR
;
A
#
# COMPACT_ATOMS: atom_id res chain seq x y z
N THR A 1 4.62 5.89 -8.56
CA THR A 1 3.33 5.18 -8.68
C THR A 1 3.61 3.70 -8.74
N LEU A 2 2.88 2.89 -7.97
CA LEU A 2 3.07 1.44 -7.89
C LEU A 2 1.85 0.73 -8.48
N ARG A 3 2.07 -0.37 -9.20
CA ARG A 3 1.00 -1.18 -9.81
C ARG A 3 1.15 -2.62 -9.31
N PHE A 4 0.05 -3.23 -8.90
CA PHE A 4 0.01 -4.60 -8.42
C PHE A 4 -1.36 -5.20 -8.70
N THR A 5 -1.46 -6.52 -8.65
CA THR A 5 -2.73 -7.24 -8.76
C THR A 5 -3.05 -7.80 -7.39
N LEU A 6 -4.28 -7.62 -6.92
CA LEU A 6 -4.72 -8.22 -5.67
C LEU A 6 -4.71 -9.75 -5.82
N GLU A 7 -4.04 -10.49 -4.96
CA GLU A 7 -4.23 -11.95 -4.91
C GLU A 7 -5.52 -12.28 -4.16
N ASN A 8 -5.79 -11.54 -3.08
CA ASN A 8 -6.96 -11.72 -2.22
C ASN A 8 -7.92 -10.52 -2.29
N PRO A 9 -9.23 -10.73 -2.07
CA PRO A 9 -10.19 -9.61 -2.05
C PRO A 9 -9.85 -8.56 -0.98
N LEU A 10 -10.07 -7.28 -1.32
CA LEU A 10 -9.92 -6.14 -0.41
C LEU A 10 -11.30 -5.66 0.08
N PRO A 11 -11.74 -6.05 1.29
CA PRO A 11 -13.02 -5.63 1.84
C PRO A 11 -13.01 -4.18 2.35
N ALA A 12 -14.19 -3.63 2.64
CA ALA A 12 -14.29 -2.39 3.42
C ALA A 12 -13.68 -2.61 4.82
N GLY A 13 -12.92 -1.63 5.31
CA GLY A 13 -12.12 -1.74 6.54
C GLY A 13 -10.77 -2.45 6.36
N GLY A 14 -10.49 -3.02 5.18
CA GLY A 14 -9.17 -3.56 4.86
C GLY A 14 -8.14 -2.45 4.57
N SER A 15 -6.86 -2.82 4.60
CA SER A 15 -5.76 -1.89 4.30
C SER A 15 -4.74 -2.47 3.32
N VAL A 16 -4.09 -1.57 2.58
CA VAL A 16 -2.94 -1.86 1.71
C VAL A 16 -1.72 -1.13 2.28
N HIS A 17 -0.66 -1.87 2.56
CA HIS A 17 0.57 -1.37 3.14
C HIS A 17 1.66 -1.41 2.07
N VAL A 18 2.23 -0.26 1.73
CA VAL A 18 3.35 -0.13 0.79
C VAL A 18 4.60 0.16 1.60
N THR A 19 5.47 -0.83 1.76
CA THR A 19 6.68 -0.76 2.59
C THR A 19 7.89 -0.37 1.74
N PHE A 20 8.43 0.82 2.00
CA PHE A 20 9.65 1.28 1.35
C PHE A 20 10.89 0.68 2.04
N PRO A 21 12.04 0.64 1.37
CA PRO A 21 13.30 0.31 2.02
C PRO A 21 13.75 1.36 3.03
N GLU A 22 14.65 0.96 3.92
CA GLU A 22 15.37 1.90 4.79
C GLU A 22 16.10 2.96 3.95
N GLY A 23 16.09 4.20 4.44
CA GLY A 23 16.69 5.35 3.78
C GLY A 23 15.71 6.21 2.99
N PHE A 24 14.54 5.68 2.60
CA PHE A 24 13.47 6.51 2.06
C PHE A 24 12.82 7.34 3.17
N ASP A 25 12.54 8.62 2.92
CA ASP A 25 11.73 9.42 3.83
C ASP A 25 10.27 9.38 3.39
N VAL A 26 9.46 8.63 4.16
CA VAL A 26 8.01 8.48 3.99
C VAL A 26 7.20 9.34 4.98
N SER A 27 7.86 10.07 5.88
CA SER A 27 7.21 10.81 6.97
C SER A 27 6.29 11.94 6.50
N ARG A 28 6.45 12.35 5.24
CA ARG A 28 5.72 13.47 4.61
C ARG A 28 4.77 13.01 3.51
N VAL A 29 4.29 11.77 3.58
CA VAL A 29 3.35 11.24 2.58
C VAL A 29 2.18 12.21 2.37
N SER A 30 1.87 12.50 1.10
CA SER A 30 0.80 13.44 0.78
C SER A 30 -0.56 12.85 1.13
N ALA A 31 -1.47 13.68 1.65
CA ALA A 31 -2.88 13.35 1.81
C ALA A 31 -3.58 13.06 0.45
N ASP A 32 -3.01 13.53 -0.66
CA ASP A 32 -3.49 13.22 -2.02
C ASP A 32 -3.07 11.82 -2.51
N SER A 33 -2.33 11.06 -1.70
CA SER A 33 -2.00 9.67 -2.03
C SER A 33 -3.28 8.84 -2.03
N ALA A 34 -3.45 7.97 -3.03
CA ALA A 34 -4.70 7.25 -3.23
C ALA A 34 -4.51 5.89 -3.89
N LEU A 35 -5.48 5.00 -3.67
CA LEU A 35 -5.68 3.78 -4.43
C LEU A 35 -6.65 4.03 -5.59
N SER A 36 -6.43 3.34 -6.71
CA SER A 36 -7.29 3.40 -7.90
C SER A 36 -7.19 2.08 -8.67
N GLY A 37 -8.00 1.91 -9.72
CA GLY A 37 -8.05 0.64 -10.48
C GLY A 37 -8.98 -0.37 -9.81
N GLY A 38 -10.29 -0.11 -9.88
CA GLY A 38 -11.31 -0.97 -9.28
C GLY A 38 -11.58 -0.75 -7.79
N VAL A 39 -10.75 0.04 -7.11
CA VAL A 39 -11.03 0.50 -5.73
C VAL A 39 -11.99 1.68 -5.79
N ASP A 40 -13.21 1.48 -5.28
CA ASP A 40 -14.21 2.54 -5.05
C ASP A 40 -14.31 2.91 -3.56
N GLY A 41 -15.07 3.96 -3.28
CA GLY A 41 -15.27 4.50 -1.93
C GLY A 41 -14.12 5.39 -1.46
N ALA A 42 -14.13 5.70 -0.16
CA ALA A 42 -13.15 6.56 0.46
C ALA A 42 -12.00 5.73 1.05
N THR A 43 -10.77 6.22 0.86
CA THR A 43 -9.56 5.70 1.49
C THR A 43 -8.87 6.81 2.27
N THR A 44 -8.28 6.47 3.41
CA THR A 44 -7.33 7.33 4.12
C THR A 44 -5.92 6.83 3.90
N VAL A 45 -4.94 7.71 4.07
CA VAL A 45 -3.52 7.39 3.95
C VAL A 45 -2.77 7.91 5.17
N GLU A 46 -1.84 7.11 5.67
CA GLU A 46 -0.92 7.51 6.73
C GLU A 46 0.46 6.88 6.52
N ALA A 47 1.49 7.46 7.14
CA ALA A 47 2.81 6.85 7.23
C ALA A 47 2.93 6.14 8.58
N SER A 48 3.38 4.89 8.57
CA SER A 48 3.64 4.09 9.76
C SER A 48 4.99 3.39 9.62
N GLY A 49 6.00 3.88 10.35
CA GLY A 49 7.38 3.46 10.17
C GLY A 49 7.87 3.75 8.74
N GLN A 50 8.24 2.69 8.02
CA GLN A 50 8.68 2.76 6.61
C GLN A 50 7.55 2.40 5.63
N ALA A 51 6.33 2.16 6.12
CA ALA A 51 5.18 1.83 5.30
C ALA A 51 4.28 3.05 5.09
N VAL A 52 3.73 3.16 3.89
CA VAL A 52 2.56 3.98 3.60
C VAL A 52 1.33 3.08 3.65
N VAL A 53 0.42 3.37 4.57
CA VAL A 53 -0.76 2.56 4.84
C VAL A 53 -1.98 3.26 4.25
N PHE A 54 -2.67 2.57 3.36
CA PHE A 54 -3.96 2.97 2.82
C PHE A 54 -5.05 2.18 3.53
N VAL A 55 -5.96 2.85 4.25
CA VAL A 55 -7.11 2.19 4.89
C VAL A 55 -8.37 2.48 4.09
N ARG A 56 -9.12 1.43 3.76
CA ARG A 56 -10.37 1.56 3.03
C ARG A 56 -11.52 1.77 3.99
N LEU A 57 -12.21 2.89 3.89
CA LEU A 57 -13.31 3.25 4.79
C LEU A 57 -14.67 2.79 4.25
N THR A 58 -14.89 2.92 2.94
CA THR A 58 -16.18 2.63 2.29
C THR A 58 -15.99 1.97 0.92
N GLY A 59 -17.08 1.57 0.28
CA GLY A 59 -17.10 0.95 -1.05
C GLY A 59 -17.43 -0.55 -1.02
N ALA A 60 -17.62 -1.15 -2.20
CA ALA A 60 -17.90 -2.59 -2.35
C ALA A 60 -16.60 -3.40 -2.33
N GLU A 61 -16.58 -4.61 -1.79
CA GLU A 61 -15.38 -5.46 -1.81
C GLU A 61 -14.71 -5.49 -3.19
N VAL A 62 -13.40 -5.26 -3.24
CA VAL A 62 -12.63 -5.35 -4.49
C VAL A 62 -12.16 -6.80 -4.63
N PRO A 63 -12.56 -7.55 -5.67
CA PRO A 63 -12.21 -8.96 -5.80
C PRO A 63 -10.71 -9.20 -6.01
N GLY A 64 -10.23 -10.37 -5.58
CA GLY A 64 -8.92 -10.89 -6.01
C GLY A 64 -8.84 -10.98 -7.55
N GLY A 65 -7.64 -10.81 -8.09
CA GLY A 65 -7.35 -10.67 -9.51
C GLY A 65 -7.52 -9.25 -10.06
N THR A 66 -7.97 -8.29 -9.26
CA THR A 66 -8.17 -6.90 -9.72
C THR A 66 -6.83 -6.13 -9.76
N PRO A 67 -6.48 -5.49 -10.89
CA PRO A 67 -5.29 -4.65 -10.97
C PRO A 67 -5.51 -3.31 -10.27
N VAL A 68 -4.70 -3.03 -9.25
CA VAL A 68 -4.75 -1.82 -8.43
C VAL A 68 -3.51 -0.95 -8.66
N VAL A 69 -3.71 0.36 -8.55
CA VAL A 69 -2.65 1.38 -8.66
C VAL A 69 -2.61 2.20 -7.39
N ALA A 70 -1.47 2.16 -6.69
CA ALA A 70 -1.16 3.04 -5.57
C ALA A 70 -0.37 4.26 -6.05
N ARG A 71 -0.95 5.45 -5.88
CA ARG A 71 -0.24 6.72 -6.04
C ARG A 71 0.20 7.18 -4.66
N VAL A 72 1.52 7.24 -4.45
CA VAL A 72 2.11 7.73 -3.21
C VAL A 72 2.84 9.04 -3.54
N GLY A 73 2.43 10.13 -2.90
CA GLY A 73 3.04 11.45 -3.06
C GLY A 73 4.03 11.76 -1.95
N ASN A 74 5.02 12.62 -2.24
CA ASN A 74 5.97 13.18 -1.26
C ASN A 74 6.87 12.17 -0.52
N VAL A 75 7.13 11.00 -1.10
CA VAL A 75 8.22 10.12 -0.65
C VAL A 75 9.54 10.61 -1.23
N ARG A 76 10.58 10.74 -0.40
CA ARG A 76 11.91 11.19 -0.84
C ARG A 76 12.90 10.04 -0.84
N ASN A 77 13.81 10.07 -1.80
CA ASN A 77 14.86 9.07 -1.94
C ASN A 77 15.92 9.18 -0.82
N PRO A 78 16.65 8.09 -0.53
CA PRO A 78 17.79 8.11 0.37
C PRO A 78 18.89 9.08 -0.11
N ALA A 79 19.63 9.67 0.83
CA ALA A 79 20.71 10.62 0.53
C ALA A 79 21.96 9.97 -0.10
N TRP A 80 22.02 8.64 -0.20
CA TRP A 80 23.16 7.88 -0.74
C TRP A 80 22.63 6.72 -1.59
N GLU A 81 22.59 6.89 -2.91
CA GLU A 81 22.12 5.86 -3.85
C GLU A 81 23.31 5.14 -4.50
N ARG A 82 23.38 3.82 -4.33
CA ARG A 82 23.95 2.94 -5.37
C ARG A 82 23.01 1.82 -5.78
N GLU A 83 22.03 1.45 -4.95
CA GLU A 83 20.89 0.59 -5.34
C GLU A 83 19.83 0.66 -4.22
N ALA A 84 18.57 0.94 -4.56
CA ALA A 84 17.47 0.85 -3.60
C ALA A 84 16.96 -0.60 -3.55
N PRO A 85 16.79 -1.20 -2.35
CA PRO A 85 16.13 -2.51 -2.22
C PRO A 85 14.70 -2.51 -2.81
N PRO A 86 14.09 -3.67 -3.09
CA PRO A 86 12.73 -3.73 -3.61
C PRO A 86 11.70 -3.18 -2.62
N ILE A 87 10.65 -2.52 -3.13
CA ILE A 87 9.46 -2.12 -2.36
C ILE A 87 8.49 -3.30 -2.26
N THR A 88 8.01 -3.57 -1.05
CA THR A 88 7.03 -4.64 -0.78
C THR A 88 5.63 -4.05 -0.61
N VAL A 89 4.61 -4.75 -1.07
CA VAL A 89 3.19 -4.39 -0.88
C VAL A 89 2.48 -5.52 -0.15
N ALA A 90 1.76 -5.21 0.92
CA ALA A 90 0.97 -6.18 1.70
C ALA A 90 -0.48 -5.74 1.90
N ILE A 91 -1.40 -6.69 2.07
CA ILE A 91 -2.84 -6.44 2.28
C ILE A 91 -3.28 -7.04 3.61
N PHE A 92 -4.11 -6.32 4.37
CA PHE A 92 -4.65 -6.76 5.65
C PHE A 92 -6.18 -6.63 5.70
N GLY A 93 -6.88 -7.60 6.30
CA GLY A 93 -8.35 -7.62 6.42
C GLY A 93 -8.85 -7.74 7.87
N PRO A 94 -10.06 -7.23 8.22
CA PRO A 94 -10.56 -7.15 9.59
C PRO A 94 -11.07 -8.49 10.20
N GLY A 95 -10.80 -9.65 9.61
CA GLY A 95 -11.51 -10.91 9.91
C GLY A 95 -10.71 -12.08 10.52
N TYR A 96 -9.40 -12.00 10.67
CA TYR A 96 -8.62 -13.13 11.22
C TYR A 96 -8.51 -13.03 12.75
N ARG A 97 -9.15 -13.95 13.48
CA ARG A 97 -9.18 -13.96 14.95
C ARG A 97 -7.78 -14.22 15.53
N GLY A 98 -7.06 -13.15 15.82
CA GLY A 98 -5.77 -13.25 16.50
C GLY A 98 -5.04 -11.94 16.76
N GLY A 99 -5.72 -10.79 16.90
CA GLY A 99 -5.14 -9.57 17.48
C GLY A 99 -3.86 -9.00 16.83
N SER A 100 -3.47 -9.51 15.67
CA SER A 100 -2.29 -9.12 14.91
C SER A 100 -2.74 -9.06 13.45
N ALA A 101 -2.48 -7.96 12.76
CA ALA A 101 -2.77 -7.84 11.34
C ALA A 101 -1.97 -8.96 10.63
N VAL A 102 -2.69 -9.95 10.07
CA VAL A 102 -2.08 -11.06 9.32
C VAL A 102 -1.87 -10.59 7.89
N GLU A 103 -0.64 -10.64 7.40
CA GLU A 103 -0.29 -10.38 6.01
C GLU A 103 -1.05 -11.37 5.12
N VAL A 104 -1.96 -10.85 4.28
CA VAL A 104 -2.84 -11.67 3.42
C VAL A 104 -2.28 -11.80 2.00
N ASP A 105 -1.33 -10.96 1.61
CA ASP A 105 -0.76 -10.91 0.27
C ASP A 105 0.64 -10.26 0.33
N GLU A 106 1.58 -10.69 -0.53
CA GLU A 106 2.93 -10.15 -0.68
C GLU A 106 3.21 -9.86 -2.17
N GLY A 107 3.21 -8.59 -2.56
CA GLY A 107 3.52 -8.13 -3.91
C GLY A 107 4.88 -7.39 -4.02
N ARG A 108 5.51 -7.45 -5.19
CA ARG A 108 6.68 -6.61 -5.56
C ARG A 108 6.25 -5.52 -6.53
N ALA A 109 6.61 -4.27 -6.25
CA ALA A 109 6.38 -3.16 -7.17
C ALA A 109 7.59 -2.92 -8.08
N GLU A 110 7.38 -2.85 -9.39
CA GLU A 110 8.41 -2.40 -10.33
C GLU A 110 8.48 -0.87 -10.41
N GLY A 111 9.69 -0.31 -10.25
CA GLY A 111 10.09 0.97 -10.85
C GLY A 111 10.38 2.13 -9.88
N PHE A 112 11.66 2.40 -9.67
CA PHE A 112 12.20 3.77 -9.62
C PHE A 112 13.26 3.89 -10.73
N ARG A 113 13.00 4.73 -11.73
CA ARG A 113 14.02 5.33 -12.60
C ARG A 113 13.97 6.82 -12.40
#